data_AF-A0A9W8CZ77-F1
#
_entry.id   AF-A0A9W8CZ77-F1
#
_cell.length_a   1.000
_cell.length_b   1.000
_cell.length_c   1.000
_cell.angle_alpha   90.00
_cell.angle_beta   90.00
_cell.angle_gamma   90.00
#
_symmetry.space_group_name_H-M   'P 1'
#
loop_
_entity.id
_entity.type
_entity.pdbx_description
1 polymer ?
#
loop_
_entity_poly.entity_id
_entity_poly.type
_entity_poly.pdbx_seq_one_letter_code
_entity_poly.pdbx_strand_id
1 'polypeptide(L)'
;MAFALTARSSWNAPALRQFAQRGFAMTAVSQMASEKPANSKTFKIYRWNPDKPTEKPRMQEYKLNLSQTGPMVLDALIKIKNEVDSTLTFRRSCREGISGS
;
A
#
# COMPACT_ATOMS: atom_id res chain seq x y z
N MET A 1 54.41 -4.67 76.48
CA MET A 1 52.99 -4.84 76.11
C MET A 1 52.96 -5.22 74.64
N ALA A 2 53.15 -6.50 74.31
CA ALA A 2 52.16 -7.58 74.22
C ALA A 2 51.60 -7.72 72.80
N PHE A 3 52.01 -8.82 72.18
CA PHE A 3 51.70 -9.36 70.85
C PHE A 3 50.23 -9.81 70.70
N ALA A 4 49.82 -9.93 69.42
CA ALA A 4 48.96 -10.97 68.80
C ALA A 4 47.83 -10.34 67.96
N LEU A 5 47.86 -10.32 66.62
CA LEU A 5 47.76 -11.43 65.65
C LEU A 5 46.60 -12.40 65.95
N THR A 6 45.40 -12.02 65.51
CA THR A 6 44.31 -12.90 65.05
C THR A 6 43.54 -12.09 63.98
N ALA A 7 43.02 -12.59 62.87
CA ALA A 7 42.89 -13.93 62.36
C ALA A 7 42.89 -13.88 60.82
N ARG A 8 43.16 -15.05 60.26
CA ARG A 8 43.38 -15.37 58.86
C ARG A 8 42.04 -15.51 58.13
N SER A 9 42.07 -15.18 56.84
CA SER A 9 41.32 -15.82 55.74
C SER A 9 39.79 -15.85 55.78
N SER A 10 39.16 -15.18 54.81
CA SER A 10 38.37 -15.91 53.80
C SER A 10 38.03 -15.04 52.59
N TRP A 11 38.65 -15.41 51.46
CA TRP A 11 38.04 -15.60 50.15
C TRP A 11 37.79 -14.36 49.27
N ASN A 12 38.58 -14.33 48.19
CA ASN A 12 38.27 -13.73 46.90
C ASN A 12 36.95 -14.27 46.32
N ALA A 13 36.11 -13.37 45.82
CA ALA A 13 35.52 -13.48 44.47
C ALA A 13 34.84 -12.15 44.07
N PRO A 14 35.18 -11.55 42.91
CA PRO A 14 34.46 -10.42 42.36
C PRO A 14 33.27 -10.94 41.55
N ALA A 15 32.06 -10.88 42.11
CA ALA A 15 30.85 -11.15 41.35
C ALA A 15 30.41 -9.88 40.61
N LEU A 16 30.87 -9.75 39.37
CA LEU A 16 30.30 -8.89 38.34
C LEU A 16 28.78 -9.09 38.28
N ARG A 17 28.00 -8.11 38.77
CA ARG A 17 26.62 -7.92 38.33
C ARG A 17 26.62 -6.92 37.19
N GLN A 18 26.81 -7.50 36.01
CA GLN A 18 26.49 -6.90 34.72
C GLN A 18 25.03 -6.43 34.67
N PHE A 19 24.86 -5.28 33.99
CA PHE A 19 23.78 -4.97 33.04
C PHE A 19 22.32 -5.03 33.50
N ALA A 20 21.68 -3.87 33.47
CA ALA A 20 20.52 -3.57 32.60
C ALA A 20 19.99 -2.17 33.00
N GLN A 21 20.61 -1.11 32.47
CA GLN A 21 20.01 -0.29 31.42
C GLN A 21 18.56 0.12 31.71
N ARG A 22 18.45 1.37 32.18
CA ARG A 22 17.23 2.18 32.28
C ARG A 22 16.37 1.99 31.02
N GLY A 23 15.09 1.77 31.26
CA GLY A 23 14.08 1.43 30.26
C GLY A 23 14.14 2.32 29.01
N PHE A 24 14.14 1.66 27.87
CA PHE A 24 13.92 2.26 26.57
C PHE A 24 12.60 3.04 26.59
N ALA A 25 12.68 4.35 26.38
CA ALA A 25 11.56 5.15 25.94
C ALA A 25 11.10 4.60 24.58
N MET A 26 9.93 3.97 24.55
CA MET A 26 9.24 3.61 23.31
C MET A 26 8.67 4.90 22.73
N THR A 27 9.43 5.57 21.87
CA THR A 27 8.90 6.59 20.96
C THR A 27 7.92 5.88 20.02
N ALA A 28 6.63 6.11 20.21
CA ALA A 28 5.59 5.69 19.29
C ALA A 28 5.85 6.37 17.93
N VAL A 29 6.52 5.67 17.03
CA VAL A 29 6.60 6.08 15.63
C VAL A 29 5.21 5.87 15.04
N SER A 30 4.48 6.99 14.93
CA SER A 30 3.30 7.13 14.11
C SER A 30 3.57 6.51 12.74
N GLN A 31 2.89 5.40 12.42
CA GLN A 31 2.91 4.83 11.08
C GLN A 31 2.25 5.83 10.13
N MET A 32 3.07 6.65 9.48
CA MET A 32 2.64 7.40 8.32
C MET A 32 2.34 6.39 7.21
N ALA A 33 1.05 6.27 6.87
CA ALA A 33 0.61 5.53 5.71
C ALA A 33 1.34 6.08 4.48
N SER A 34 2.24 5.27 3.93
CA SER A 34 2.90 5.49 2.66
C SER A 34 1.82 5.56 1.57
N GLU A 35 1.49 6.77 1.12
CA GLU A 35 0.69 6.97 -0.09
C GLU A 35 1.53 6.49 -1.27
N LYS A 36 1.27 5.25 -1.69
CA LYS A 36 1.81 4.63 -2.90
C LYS A 36 1.66 5.65 -4.05
N PRO A 37 2.74 5.96 -4.81
CA PRO A 37 2.69 7.02 -5.81
C PRO A 37 1.50 6.82 -6.74
N ALA A 38 0.68 7.86 -6.86
CA ALA A 38 -0.55 7.85 -7.64
C ALA A 38 -0.19 7.77 -9.13
N ASN A 39 -0.08 6.55 -9.65
CA ASN A 39 0.18 6.31 -11.06
C ASN A 39 -1.10 6.59 -11.85
N SER A 40 -1.43 7.86 -12.09
CA SER A 40 -2.63 8.23 -12.85
C SER A 40 -2.40 8.11 -14.36
N LYS A 41 -3.29 7.42 -15.08
CA LYS A 41 -3.32 7.36 -16.55
C LYS A 41 -4.63 7.93 -17.09
N THR A 42 -4.54 8.53 -18.27
CA THR A 42 -5.69 9.07 -18.99
C THR A 42 -6.12 8.12 -20.11
N PHE A 43 -7.38 7.71 -20.10
CA PHE A 43 -8.01 6.87 -21.11
C PHE A 43 -8.92 7.73 -21.99
N LYS A 44 -8.72 7.69 -23.30
CA LYS A 44 -9.63 8.35 -24.26
C LYS A 44 -10.57 7.32 -24.85
N ILE A 45 -11.86 7.45 -24.57
CA ILE A 45 -12.88 6.48 -24.95
C ILE A 45 -13.78 7.10 -26.00
N TYR A 46 -13.99 6.36 -27.08
CA TYR A 46 -14.92 6.73 -28.13
C TYR A 46 -16.36 6.55 -27.65
N ARG A 47 -17.16 7.61 -27.75
CA ARG A 47 -18.55 7.65 -27.31
C ARG A 47 -19.44 7.99 -28.48
N TRP A 48 -20.39 7.11 -28.75
CA TRP A 48 -21.46 7.30 -29.70
C TRP A 48 -22.75 6.71 -29.12
N ASN A 49 -23.87 7.39 -29.35
CA ASN A 49 -25.18 6.94 -28.91
C ASN A 49 -26.10 6.70 -30.11
N PRO A 50 -26.56 5.46 -30.37
CA PRO A 50 -27.47 5.16 -31.47
C PRO A 50 -28.82 5.86 -31.35
N ASP A 51 -29.28 6.17 -30.14
CA ASP A 51 -30.60 6.78 -29.90
C ASP A 51 -30.65 8.25 -30.34
N LYS A 52 -29.49 8.86 -30.57
CA LYS A 52 -29.35 10.25 -30.99
C LYS A 52 -28.45 10.33 -32.23
N PRO A 53 -28.98 10.00 -33.42
CA PRO A 53 -28.18 9.91 -34.65
C PRO A 53 -27.56 11.24 -35.08
N THR A 54 -28.08 12.37 -34.60
CA THR A 54 -27.55 13.71 -34.88
C THR A 54 -26.27 14.03 -34.08
N GLU A 55 -26.05 13.36 -32.95
CA GLU A 55 -24.85 13.58 -32.13
C GLU A 55 -23.64 12.90 -32.80
N LYS A 56 -22.66 13.72 -33.21
CA LYS A 56 -21.40 13.20 -33.75
C LYS A 56 -20.65 12.43 -32.65
N PRO A 57 -19.98 11.33 -33.01
CA PRO A 57 -19.14 10.62 -32.06
C PRO A 57 -18.07 11.52 -31.45
N ARG A 58 -17.82 11.35 -30.16
CA ARG A 58 -16.87 12.17 -29.40
C ARG A 58 -15.86 11.32 -28.66
N MET A 59 -14.66 11.87 -28.47
CA MET A 59 -13.65 11.29 -27.59
C MET A 59 -13.85 11.87 -26.18
N GLN A 60 -14.05 11.00 -25.19
CA GLN A 60 -14.17 11.41 -23.80
C GLN A 60 -12.96 10.92 -23.02
N GLU A 61 -12.34 11.81 -22.25
CA GLU A 61 -11.14 11.51 -21.48
C GLU A 61 -11.47 11.20 -20.02
N TYR A 62 -10.90 10.11 -19.50
CA TYR A 62 -11.07 9.66 -18.12
C TYR A 62 -9.70 9.49 -17.48
N LYS A 63 -9.47 10.15 -16.33
CA LYS A 63 -8.26 9.98 -15.55
C LYS A 63 -8.50 8.93 -14.47
N LEU A 64 -7.71 7.86 -14.47
CA LEU A 64 -7.78 6.79 -13.48
C LEU A 64 -6.45 6.59 -12.77
N ASN A 65 -6.52 6.23 -11.49
CA ASN A 65 -5.36 5.83 -10.71
C ASN A 65 -5.08 4.33 -10.86
N LEU A 66 -3.91 3.97 -11.41
CA LEU A 66 -3.45 2.59 -11.61
C LEU A 66 -3.18 1.86 -10.30
N SER A 67 -2.86 2.57 -9.21
CA SER A 67 -2.58 1.93 -7.92
C SER A 67 -3.82 1.23 -7.35
N GLN A 68 -5.01 1.62 -7.81
CA GLN A 68 -6.30 1.08 -7.40
C GLN A 68 -7.03 0.36 -8.55
N THR A 69 -6.33 0.06 -9.65
CA THR A 69 -6.91 -0.58 -10.84
C THR A 69 -6.08 -1.82 -11.17
N GLY A 70 -6.72 -2.89 -11.65
CA GLY A 70 -6.00 -4.09 -12.08
C GLY A 70 -5.04 -3.82 -13.24
N PRO A 71 -4.15 -4.77 -13.57
CA PRO A 71 -3.13 -4.58 -14.61
C PRO A 71 -3.72 -4.50 -16.02
N MET A 72 -4.96 -4.94 -16.22
CA MET A 72 -5.61 -5.02 -17.53
C MET A 72 -6.42 -3.76 -17.86
N VAL A 73 -6.52 -3.43 -19.15
CA VAL A 73 -7.37 -2.34 -19.64
C VAL A 73 -8.85 -2.60 -19.35
N LEU A 74 -9.28 -3.86 -19.38
CA LEU A 74 -10.66 -4.24 -19.02
C LEU A 74 -11.00 -3.82 -17.58
N ASP A 75 -10.07 -3.97 -16.64
CA ASP A 75 -10.28 -3.56 -15.24
C ASP A 75 -10.46 -2.05 -15.13
N ALA A 76 -9.71 -1.28 -15.92
CA ALA A 76 -9.87 0.17 -16.01
C ALA A 76 -11.24 0.56 -16.58
N LEU A 77 -11.72 -0.11 -17.64
CA LEU A 77 -13.05 0.13 -18.21
C LEU A 77 -14.18 -0.23 -17.24
N ILE A 78 -14.04 -1.32 -16.50
CA ILE A 78 -14.99 -1.72 -15.44
C ILE A 78 -15.01 -0.66 -14.33
N LYS A 79 -13.84 -0.18 -13.90
CA LYS A 79 -13.74 0.86 -12.88
C LYS A 79 -14.40 2.17 -13.32
N ILE A 80 -14.14 2.62 -14.55
CA ILE A 80 -14.81 3.81 -15.12
C ILE A 80 -16.32 3.61 -15.09
N LYS A 81 -16.82 2.45 -15.52
CA LYS A 81 -18.26 2.17 -15.54
C LYS A 81 -18.89 2.18 -14.14
N ASN A 82 -18.20 1.63 -13.15
CA ASN A 82 -18.75 1.48 -11.80
C ASN A 82 -18.66 2.76 -10.97
N GLU A 83 -17.57 3.52 -11.09
CA GLU A 83 -17.28 4.65 -10.19
C GLU A 83 -17.47 6.03 -10.84
N VAL A 84 -17.30 6.14 -12.16
CA VAL A 84 -17.24 7.44 -12.84
C VAL A 84 -18.43 7.67 -13.77
N ASP A 85 -18.75 6.71 -14.64
CA ASP A 85 -19.83 6.85 -15.63
C ASP A 85 -20.44 5.49 -16.00
N SER A 86 -21.61 5.19 -15.40
CA SER A 86 -22.37 3.97 -15.63
C SER A 86 -22.97 3.85 -17.04
N THR A 87 -23.02 4.95 -17.81
CA THR A 87 -23.53 4.96 -19.19
C THR A 87 -22.54 4.39 -20.20
N LEU A 88 -21.27 4.20 -19.80
CA LEU A 88 -20.27 3.57 -20.65
C LEU A 88 -20.64 2.09 -20.89
N THR A 89 -20.74 1.71 -22.17
CA THR A 89 -21.13 0.35 -22.58
C THR A 89 -20.04 -0.26 -23.44
N PHE A 90 -19.59 -1.46 -23.07
CA PHE A 90 -18.61 -2.26 -23.80
C PHE A 90 -18.96 -3.74 -23.65
N ARG A 91 -18.55 -4.56 -24.63
CA ARG A 91 -18.69 -6.01 -24.59
C ARG A 91 -17.53 -6.60 -23.78
N ARG A 92 -17.83 -7.66 -23.04
CA ARG A 92 -16.87 -8.49 -22.30
C ARG A 92 -17.52 -9.84 -22.04
N SER A 93 -16.77 -10.92 -22.25
CA SER A 93 -17.19 -12.29 -21.92
C SER A 93 -16.12 -12.95 -21.04
N CYS A 94 -15.02 -13.45 -21.61
CA CYS A 94 -13.95 -14.07 -20.84
C CYS A 94 -12.88 -13.06 -20.41
N ARG A 95 -12.41 -13.19 -19.17
CA ARG A 95 -11.36 -12.31 -18.60
C ARG A 95 -9.96 -12.68 -19.07
N GLU A 96 -9.77 -13.89 -19.61
CA GLU A 96 -8.49 -14.38 -20.14
C GLU A 96 -8.30 -14.18 -21.65
N GLY A 97 -9.24 -13.50 -22.33
CA GLY A 97 -9.12 -13.22 -23.77
C GLY A 97 -9.31 -14.42 -24.70
N ILE A 98 -9.90 -15.52 -24.22
CA ILE A 98 -10.19 -16.71 -25.05
C ILE A 98 -11.38 -16.50 -25.99
N SER A 99 -12.40 -15.75 -25.55
CA SER A 99 -13.55 -15.37 -26.35
C SER A 99 -13.31 -13.94 -26.85
N GLY A 100 -13.14 -13.74 -28.16
CA GLY A 100 -12.81 -12.44 -28.79
C GLY A 100 -13.92 -11.39 -28.76
N SER A 101 -14.52 -11.17 -27.60
CA SER A 101 -15.64 -10.27 -27.31
C SER A 101 -15.25 -9.13 -26.38
#